data_AF-A0A4Q3URP1-F1
#
_entry.id   AF-A0A4Q3URP1-F1
#
_cell.length_a   1.000
_cell.length_b   1.000
_cell.length_c   1.000
_cell.angle_alpha   90.00
_cell.angle_beta   90.00
_cell.angle_gamma   90.00
#
_symmetry.space_group_name_H-M   'P 1'
#
loop_
_entity.id
_entity.type
_entity.pdbx_description
1 polymer ?
#
loop_
_entity_poly.entity_id
_entity_poly.type
_entity_poly.pdbx_seq_one_letter_code
_entity_poly.pdbx_strand_id
1 'polypeptide(L)'
;GQTIEPISDRLHGRVALAQIVHPETGEALSNVQQLISKEMAESISAIEDSFYKELAGLKGDAERDALIDRYKSYGFEADEHGMLSVNVRSPLTCELEQGICAKCYGADLSTGRVVEVGVAVGIIAAQSIGEPGTQLTMRTFHTGGVAGSSTIARTNQYKTGRFLRQFMEDYGQATETDMKTFDPTKLIETQERMIKEMFQGGANQAPLTINVEEISEEDAKAKRKAERITKAAQKAADKADSDSRKKWDRARKTFFYAWSGESGGIVRVEEIFEARRQPRGKAVISPVSGTVRAINKSNYGRFVLIGATVPTTAPVKEATISDEQAWPKGPNGDYENGLTRVVGQKLTTATLTLLRRAEVESVNIYYPILVPPYGNLPVEVGGKIVKGDPLTEGPRDPHEVLELAGASAVFDYFVENLQAVYKAQGVDINDKHVEVIIRQMLRKRTVKEPGDTPFLPGQIV
;
A
#
# COMPACT_ATOMS: atom_id res chain seq x y z
N GLY A 1 -1.99 10.64 11.92
CA GLY A 1 -1.06 11.60 11.31
C GLY A 1 -1.36 13.00 11.82
N GLN A 2 -0.53 13.99 11.49
CA GLN A 2 -0.91 15.39 11.70
C GLN A 2 -2.03 15.74 10.70
N THR A 3 -3.08 16.41 11.16
CA THR A 3 -4.16 16.90 10.30
C THR A 3 -3.60 17.98 9.37
N ILE A 4 -3.54 17.70 8.06
CA ILE A 4 -3.06 18.66 7.06
C ILE A 4 -4.09 19.77 6.86
N GLU A 5 -5.37 19.38 6.73
CA GLU A 5 -6.52 20.27 6.62
C GLU A 5 -7.68 19.70 7.42
N PRO A 6 -8.47 20.55 8.10
CA PRO A 6 -9.70 20.11 8.75
C PRO A 6 -10.74 19.69 7.70
N ILE A 7 -11.64 18.77 8.07
CA ILE A 7 -12.70 18.30 7.18
C ILE A 7 -13.61 19.44 6.69
N SER A 8 -13.78 20.50 7.51
CA SER A 8 -14.60 21.66 7.18
C SER A 8 -14.16 22.34 5.89
N ASP A 9 -12.85 22.54 5.72
CA ASP A 9 -12.29 23.26 4.58
C ASP A 9 -12.39 22.44 3.29
N ARG A 10 -12.30 21.11 3.43
CA ARG A 10 -12.44 20.15 2.32
C ARG A 10 -13.89 19.99 1.86
N LEU A 11 -14.85 20.05 2.78
CA LEU A 11 -16.28 19.91 2.50
C LEU A 11 -16.93 21.20 1.97
N HIS A 12 -16.39 22.37 2.34
CA HIS A 12 -16.99 23.64 1.97
C HIS A 12 -17.15 23.79 0.44
N GLY A 13 -18.38 24.07 0.00
CA GLY A 13 -18.68 24.24 -1.42
C GLY A 13 -18.68 22.92 -2.22
N ARG A 14 -18.70 21.77 -1.56
CA ARG A 14 -18.98 20.46 -2.18
C ARG A 14 -20.46 20.13 -2.11
N VAL A 15 -20.88 19.12 -2.87
CA VAL A 15 -22.27 18.64 -2.88
C VAL A 15 -22.32 17.30 -2.14
N ALA A 16 -23.18 17.21 -1.13
CA ALA A 16 -23.36 16.00 -0.34
C ALA A 16 -23.95 14.86 -1.19
N LEU A 17 -23.39 13.65 -1.05
CA LEU A 17 -23.91 12.44 -1.70
C LEU A 17 -24.90 11.68 -0.81
N ALA A 18 -24.70 11.75 0.51
CA ALA A 18 -25.58 11.18 1.53
C ALA A 18 -26.24 12.29 2.38
N GLN A 19 -27.35 11.97 3.03
CA GLN A 19 -27.94 12.83 4.05
C GLN A 19 -27.14 12.68 5.34
N ILE A 20 -26.71 13.79 5.92
CA ILE A 20 -25.97 13.80 7.19
C ILE A 20 -26.88 14.33 8.29
N VAL A 21 -26.98 13.59 9.38
CA VAL A 21 -27.82 13.91 10.54
C VAL A 21 -26.93 14.16 11.74
N HIS A 22 -27.29 15.13 12.56
CA HIS A 22 -26.58 15.39 13.81
C HIS A 22 -26.88 14.28 14.83
N PRO A 23 -25.86 13.66 15.47
CA PRO A 23 -26.06 12.51 16.36
C PRO A 23 -26.88 12.84 17.62
N GLU A 24 -26.66 14.02 18.23
CA GLU A 24 -27.37 14.43 19.46
C GLU A 24 -28.75 15.05 19.21
N THR A 25 -28.87 15.98 18.25
CA THR A 25 -30.14 16.70 18.00
C THR A 25 -31.09 15.95 17.08
N GLY A 26 -30.59 15.01 16.27
CA GLY A 26 -31.38 14.31 15.25
C GLY A 26 -31.78 15.18 14.06
N GLU A 27 -31.29 16.42 13.98
CA GLU A 27 -31.58 17.33 12.87
C GLU A 27 -30.73 17.01 11.64
N ALA A 28 -31.32 17.13 10.44
CA ALA A 28 -30.60 16.95 9.19
C ALA A 28 -29.68 18.15 8.91
N LEU A 29 -28.36 17.94 8.98
CA LEU A 29 -27.35 18.96 8.69
C LEU A 29 -27.18 19.21 7.20
N SER A 30 -27.25 18.15 6.40
CA SER A 30 -27.24 18.27 4.94
C SER A 30 -28.13 17.22 4.30
N ASN A 31 -28.80 17.59 3.21
CA ASN A 31 -29.60 16.67 2.40
C ASN A 31 -28.80 16.16 1.20
N VAL A 32 -29.27 15.04 0.64
CA VAL A 32 -28.71 14.46 -0.59
C VAL A 32 -28.76 15.49 -1.73
N GLN A 33 -27.63 15.65 -2.43
CA GLN A 33 -27.43 16.64 -3.50
C GLN A 33 -27.50 18.12 -3.09
N GLN A 34 -27.44 18.43 -1.80
CA GLN A 34 -27.35 19.79 -1.31
C GLN A 34 -25.90 20.30 -1.32
N LEU A 35 -25.72 21.58 -1.64
CA LEU A 35 -24.43 22.25 -1.50
C LEU A 35 -24.12 22.50 -0.02
N ILE A 36 -22.94 22.07 0.43
CA ILE A 36 -22.49 22.19 1.81
C ILE A 36 -22.01 23.63 2.04
N SER A 37 -22.71 24.35 2.93
CA SER A 37 -22.30 25.68 3.38
C SER A 37 -21.16 25.61 4.39
N LYS A 38 -20.53 26.74 4.69
CA LYS A 38 -19.48 26.80 5.72
C LYS A 38 -19.99 26.38 7.10
N GLU A 39 -21.17 26.85 7.49
CA GLU A 39 -21.81 26.50 8.78
C GLU A 39 -22.09 25.00 8.89
N MET A 40 -22.58 24.37 7.80
CA MET A 40 -22.77 22.91 7.75
C MET A 40 -21.44 22.18 7.91
N ALA A 41 -20.39 22.63 7.22
CA ALA A 41 -19.07 22.02 7.26
C ALA A 41 -18.41 22.13 8.66
N GLU A 42 -18.54 23.28 9.33
CA GLU A 42 -18.09 23.47 10.71
C GLU A 42 -18.85 22.56 11.69
N SER A 43 -20.17 22.42 11.53
CA SER A 43 -20.98 21.51 12.34
C SER A 43 -20.55 20.05 12.16
N ILE A 44 -20.25 19.64 10.92
CA ILE A 44 -19.73 18.30 10.62
C ILE A 44 -18.36 18.08 11.26
N SER A 45 -17.47 19.09 11.23
CA SER A 45 -16.16 19.01 11.86
C SER A 45 -16.26 18.85 13.39
N ALA A 46 -17.22 19.51 14.04
CA ALA A 46 -17.45 19.35 15.47
C ALA A 46 -17.91 17.93 15.84
N ILE A 47 -18.71 17.30 14.96
CA ILE A 47 -19.13 15.90 15.11
C ILE A 47 -17.93 14.97 14.94
N GLU A 48 -17.06 15.21 13.96
CA GLU A 48 -15.83 14.44 13.78
C GLU A 48 -14.91 14.52 15.02
N ASP A 49 -14.73 15.71 15.58
CA ASP A 49 -13.96 15.90 16.83
C ASP A 49 -14.58 15.15 18.02
N SER A 50 -15.91 15.09 18.11
CA SER A 50 -16.60 14.31 19.13
C SER A 50 -16.34 12.80 18.96
N PHE A 51 -16.41 12.31 17.72
CA PHE A 51 -16.13 10.92 17.38
C PHE A 51 -14.70 10.54 17.76
N TYR A 52 -13.70 11.37 17.44
CA TYR A 52 -12.32 11.08 17.81
C TYR A 52 -12.07 11.06 19.31
N LYS A 53 -12.77 11.92 20.09
CA LYS A 53 -12.69 11.89 21.55
C LYS A 53 -13.28 10.60 22.12
N GLU A 54 -14.41 10.14 21.59
CA GLU A 54 -15.00 8.86 21.98
C GLU A 54 -14.11 7.67 21.58
N LEU A 55 -13.58 7.68 20.37
CA LEU A 55 -12.70 6.63 19.84
C LEU A 55 -11.41 6.50 20.67
N ALA A 56 -10.83 7.62 21.12
CA ALA A 56 -9.63 7.62 21.96
C ALA A 56 -9.84 6.95 23.33
N GLY A 57 -11.09 6.92 23.82
CA GLY A 57 -11.45 6.25 25.07
C GLY A 57 -11.61 4.72 24.96
N LEU A 58 -11.79 4.20 23.74
CA LEU A 58 -12.11 2.80 23.49
C LEU A 58 -10.87 1.96 23.19
N LYS A 59 -10.76 0.80 23.86
CA LYS A 59 -9.66 -0.16 23.68
C LYS A 59 -10.08 -1.44 22.96
N GLY A 60 -11.37 -1.80 22.99
CA GLY A 60 -11.87 -3.01 22.35
C GLY A 60 -12.26 -2.79 20.89
N ASP A 61 -11.85 -3.71 20.00
CA ASP A 61 -12.21 -3.64 18.57
C ASP A 61 -13.73 -3.71 18.35
N ALA A 62 -14.44 -4.55 19.11
CA ALA A 62 -15.90 -4.65 19.01
C ALA A 62 -16.63 -3.36 19.45
N GLU A 63 -16.07 -2.62 20.40
CA GLU A 63 -16.63 -1.34 20.84
C GLU A 63 -16.41 -0.26 19.79
N ARG A 64 -15.26 -0.27 19.10
CA ARG A 64 -14.99 0.61 17.97
C ARG A 64 -15.96 0.35 16.82
N ASP A 65 -16.16 -0.92 16.46
CA ASP A 65 -17.08 -1.29 15.39
C ASP A 65 -18.52 -0.86 15.72
N ALA A 66 -18.96 -1.02 16.97
CA ALA A 66 -20.27 -0.53 17.42
C ALA A 66 -20.40 1.00 17.38
N LEU A 67 -19.34 1.74 17.71
CA LEU A 67 -19.31 3.20 17.58
C LEU A 67 -19.42 3.62 16.11
N ILE A 68 -18.63 3.00 15.24
CA ILE A 68 -18.66 3.25 13.80
C ILE A 68 -20.05 2.98 13.23
N ASP A 69 -20.68 1.86 13.59
CA ASP A 69 -22.02 1.52 13.09
C ASP A 69 -23.10 2.49 13.58
N ARG A 70 -22.94 3.06 14.78
CA ARG A 70 -23.80 4.15 15.26
C ARG A 70 -23.66 5.38 14.35
N TYR A 71 -22.43 5.81 14.06
CA TYR A 71 -22.19 6.98 13.21
C TYR A 71 -22.62 6.77 11.76
N LYS A 72 -22.52 5.53 11.25
CA LYS A 72 -23.08 5.16 9.94
C LYS A 72 -24.58 5.40 9.85
N SER A 73 -25.34 5.18 10.93
CA SER A 73 -26.78 5.44 10.94
C SER A 73 -27.13 6.92 10.76
N TYR A 74 -26.20 7.82 11.08
CA TYR A 74 -26.34 9.27 10.88
C TYR A 74 -25.85 9.75 9.50
N GLY A 75 -25.45 8.84 8.62
CA GLY A 75 -25.05 9.15 7.24
C GLY A 75 -23.55 9.41 7.03
N PHE A 76 -22.73 9.16 8.04
CA PHE A 76 -21.28 9.09 7.88
C PHE A 76 -20.86 7.73 7.34
N GLU A 77 -19.65 7.64 6.81
CA GLU A 77 -19.00 6.38 6.51
C GLU A 77 -17.74 6.20 7.36
N ALA A 78 -17.16 5.01 7.33
CA ALA A 78 -15.85 4.76 7.91
C ALA A 78 -14.89 4.36 6.80
N ASP A 79 -13.70 4.93 6.81
CA ASP A 79 -12.62 4.53 5.91
C ASP A 79 -12.06 3.15 6.27
N GLU A 80 -11.11 2.64 5.48
CA GLU A 80 -10.50 1.32 5.68
C GLU A 80 -9.71 1.21 6.99
N HIS A 81 -9.45 2.33 7.68
CA HIS A 81 -8.78 2.41 8.97
C HIS A 81 -9.73 2.66 10.14
N GLY A 82 -11.04 2.76 9.90
CA GLY A 82 -12.06 3.01 10.92
C GLY A 82 -12.19 4.48 11.33
N MET A 83 -11.69 5.40 10.52
CA MET A 83 -11.86 6.85 10.69
C MET A 83 -13.15 7.31 10.03
N LEU A 84 -13.78 8.33 10.59
CA LEU A 84 -15.04 8.87 10.09
C LEU A 84 -14.82 9.58 8.76
N SER A 85 -15.67 9.31 7.77
CA SER A 85 -15.62 9.91 6.44
C SER A 85 -16.99 10.40 5.99
N VAL A 86 -16.99 11.35 5.05
CA VAL A 86 -18.21 11.97 4.52
C VAL A 86 -18.23 11.85 3.01
N ASN A 87 -19.30 11.27 2.48
CA ASN A 87 -19.46 11.10 1.05
C ASN A 87 -19.93 12.38 0.35
N VAL A 88 -19.06 12.89 -0.51
CA VAL A 88 -19.32 14.05 -1.36
C VAL A 88 -19.18 13.69 -2.84
N ARG A 89 -19.83 14.48 -3.69
CA ARG A 89 -19.57 14.44 -5.13
C ARG A 89 -18.20 15.04 -5.43
N SER A 90 -17.48 14.39 -6.34
CA SER A 90 -16.16 14.80 -6.79
C SER A 90 -16.11 14.88 -8.33
N PRO A 91 -15.27 15.75 -8.91
CA PRO A 91 -14.90 15.69 -10.32
C PRO A 91 -14.36 14.31 -10.72
N LEU A 92 -13.67 13.59 -9.83
CA LEU A 92 -13.08 12.29 -10.11
C LEU A 92 -14.12 11.22 -10.47
N THR A 93 -15.23 11.21 -9.74
CA THR A 93 -16.32 10.23 -9.90
C THR A 93 -17.40 10.68 -10.88
N CYS A 94 -17.22 11.81 -11.56
CA CYS A 94 -18.17 12.28 -12.56
C CYS A 94 -18.23 11.30 -13.75
N GLU A 95 -19.42 10.91 -14.19
CA GLU A 95 -19.61 9.97 -15.30
C GLU A 95 -19.76 10.66 -16.66
N LEU A 96 -19.69 12.00 -16.69
CA LEU A 96 -19.81 12.75 -17.94
C LEU A 96 -18.64 12.43 -18.88
N GLU A 97 -18.94 12.04 -20.13
CA GLU A 97 -17.95 11.62 -21.13
C GLU A 97 -16.95 12.74 -21.46
N GLN A 98 -17.46 13.97 -21.58
CA GLN A 98 -16.67 15.18 -21.81
C GLN A 98 -17.10 16.27 -20.83
N GLY A 99 -16.14 16.76 -20.04
CA GLY A 99 -16.39 17.77 -19.03
C GLY A 99 -16.75 17.17 -17.66
N ILE A 100 -17.30 18.02 -16.79
CA ILE A 100 -17.71 17.69 -15.43
C ILE A 100 -19.06 18.37 -15.18
N CYS A 101 -20.00 17.66 -14.56
CA CYS A 101 -21.30 18.25 -14.23
C CYS A 101 -21.18 19.26 -13.07
N ALA A 102 -22.05 20.28 -13.05
CA ALA A 102 -22.02 21.33 -12.02
C ALA A 102 -22.09 20.77 -10.59
N LYS A 103 -22.86 19.70 -10.37
CA LYS A 103 -22.98 19.06 -9.04
C LYS A 103 -21.71 18.33 -8.59
N CYS A 104 -20.90 17.80 -9.52
CA CYS A 104 -19.63 17.14 -9.18
C CYS A 104 -18.52 18.15 -8.90
N TYR A 105 -18.56 19.31 -9.53
CA TYR A 105 -17.63 20.40 -9.23
C TYR A 105 -18.01 21.18 -7.96
N GLY A 106 -19.33 21.37 -7.75
CA GLY A 106 -19.89 22.09 -6.61
C GLY A 106 -19.87 23.61 -6.82
N ALA A 107 -19.45 24.34 -5.79
CA ALA A 107 -19.38 25.79 -5.82
C ALA A 107 -18.16 26.30 -6.60
N ASP A 108 -18.37 27.38 -7.34
CA ASP A 108 -17.30 28.25 -7.80
C ASP A 108 -16.72 29.01 -6.60
N LEU A 109 -15.40 28.91 -6.43
CA LEU A 109 -14.67 29.50 -5.30
C LEU A 109 -14.68 31.04 -5.31
N SER A 110 -14.91 31.65 -6.47
CA SER A 110 -14.95 33.11 -6.61
C SER A 110 -16.30 33.71 -6.20
N THR A 111 -17.39 33.00 -6.45
CA THR A 111 -18.77 33.49 -6.22
C THR A 111 -19.46 32.83 -5.03
N GLY A 112 -18.96 31.68 -4.56
CA GLY A 112 -19.58 30.87 -3.51
C GLY A 112 -20.89 30.18 -3.93
N ARG A 113 -21.29 30.31 -5.20
CA ARG A 113 -22.50 29.70 -5.76
C ARG A 113 -22.16 28.47 -6.59
N VAL A 114 -23.16 27.63 -6.88
CA VAL A 114 -22.99 26.50 -7.79
C VAL A 114 -22.44 27.00 -9.14
N VAL A 115 -21.43 26.31 -9.67
CA VAL A 115 -20.78 26.69 -10.92
C VAL A 115 -21.77 26.75 -12.09
N GLU A 116 -21.64 27.77 -12.93
CA GLU A 116 -22.45 27.94 -14.13
C GLU A 116 -22.02 26.98 -15.24
N VAL A 117 -22.98 26.56 -16.06
CA VAL A 117 -22.70 25.69 -17.21
C VAL A 117 -21.91 26.47 -18.26
N GLY A 118 -20.79 25.91 -18.70
CA GLY A 118 -19.90 26.53 -19.69
C GLY A 118 -18.60 27.10 -19.11
N VAL A 119 -18.45 27.13 -17.78
CA VAL A 119 -17.20 27.55 -17.14
C VAL A 119 -16.07 26.57 -17.45
N ALA A 120 -14.92 27.11 -17.88
CA ALA A 120 -13.72 26.34 -18.22
C ALA A 120 -12.93 25.92 -16.97
N VAL A 121 -13.54 25.10 -16.10
CA VAL A 121 -12.97 24.67 -14.82
C VAL A 121 -11.60 23.99 -14.93
N GLY A 122 -11.29 23.36 -16.07
CA GLY A 122 -9.98 22.77 -16.33
C GLY A 122 -8.85 23.81 -16.48
N ILE A 123 -9.14 24.94 -17.14
CA ILE A 123 -8.17 26.04 -17.28
C ILE A 123 -7.93 26.71 -15.93
N ILE A 124 -9.01 26.95 -15.17
CA ILE A 124 -8.95 27.52 -13.82
C ILE A 124 -8.09 26.61 -12.92
N ALA A 125 -8.38 25.30 -12.90
CA ALA A 125 -7.61 24.34 -12.11
C ALA A 125 -6.12 24.32 -12.50
N ALA A 126 -5.80 24.33 -13.80
CA ALA A 126 -4.42 24.35 -14.27
C ALA A 126 -3.68 25.64 -13.85
N GLN A 127 -4.33 26.79 -13.89
CA GLN A 127 -3.76 28.06 -13.45
C GLN A 127 -3.54 28.09 -11.93
N SER A 128 -4.53 27.66 -11.14
CA SER A 128 -4.46 27.61 -9.67
C SER A 128 -3.34 26.71 -9.16
N ILE A 129 -2.92 25.71 -9.94
CA ILE A 129 -1.80 24.81 -9.61
C ILE A 129 -0.47 25.35 -10.20
N GLY A 130 -0.52 25.86 -11.44
CA GLY A 130 0.65 26.29 -12.19
C GLY A 130 1.27 27.60 -11.71
N GLU A 131 0.47 28.61 -11.38
CA GLU A 131 0.96 29.91 -10.90
C GLU A 131 1.77 29.77 -9.60
N PRO A 132 1.27 29.11 -8.54
CA PRO A 132 2.09 28.82 -7.36
C PRO A 132 3.30 27.94 -7.69
N GLY A 133 3.18 27.02 -8.65
CA GLY A 133 4.29 26.21 -9.15
C GLY A 133 5.46 27.06 -9.67
N THR A 134 5.17 28.11 -10.45
CA THR A 134 6.22 29.03 -10.91
C THR A 134 6.88 29.78 -9.75
N GLN A 135 6.11 30.16 -8.73
CA GLN A 135 6.66 30.78 -7.52
C GLN A 135 7.55 29.82 -6.71
N LEU A 136 7.18 28.54 -6.66
CA LEU A 136 7.96 27.49 -6.00
C LEU A 136 9.33 27.32 -6.65
N THR A 137 9.41 27.32 -7.98
CA THR A 137 10.70 27.21 -8.67
C THR A 137 11.67 28.30 -8.19
N MET A 138 11.22 29.56 -8.14
CA MET A 138 12.04 30.68 -7.65
C MET A 138 12.49 30.49 -6.20
N ARG A 139 11.58 30.14 -5.28
CA ARG A 139 11.92 29.97 -3.85
C ARG A 139 12.92 28.82 -3.63
N THR A 140 12.74 27.69 -4.32
CA THR A 140 13.58 26.50 -4.15
C THR A 140 15.05 26.76 -4.54
N PHE A 141 15.29 27.64 -5.52
CA PHE A 141 16.66 28.04 -5.90
C PHE A 141 17.30 29.01 -4.90
N HIS A 142 16.52 29.80 -4.17
CA HIS A 142 17.03 30.93 -3.39
C HIS A 142 17.29 30.58 -1.92
N THR A 143 16.50 29.68 -1.32
CA THR A 143 16.67 29.26 0.08
C THR A 143 17.71 28.17 0.29
N GLY A 144 18.39 27.69 -0.77
CA GLY A 144 19.46 26.71 -0.65
C GLY A 144 18.99 25.45 0.08
N GLY A 145 18.21 24.59 -0.59
CA GLY A 145 17.69 23.31 -0.08
C GLY A 145 18.74 22.24 0.28
N VAL A 146 19.96 22.64 0.65
CA VAL A 146 21.09 21.81 1.04
C VAL A 146 21.24 21.76 2.57
N ALA A 147 20.60 22.66 3.33
CA ALA A 147 20.84 22.80 4.78
C ALA A 147 19.92 21.96 5.68
N GLY A 148 18.74 21.53 5.21
CA GLY A 148 17.69 20.96 6.08
C GLY A 148 17.45 19.45 5.97
N SER A 149 17.98 18.78 4.95
CA SER A 149 17.77 17.34 4.75
C SER A 149 19.13 16.69 4.50
N SER A 150 19.55 15.86 5.45
CA SER A 150 20.71 15.00 5.30
C SER A 150 20.53 14.17 4.02
N THR A 151 21.40 14.43 3.04
CA THR A 151 21.59 13.60 1.85
C THR A 151 20.51 13.74 0.75
N ILE A 152 20.09 14.97 0.39
CA ILE A 152 19.46 15.20 -0.92
C ILE A 152 20.55 15.15 -2.01
N ALA A 153 20.75 13.97 -2.60
CA ALA A 153 21.57 13.83 -3.79
C ALA A 153 20.98 14.70 -4.92
N ARG A 154 21.78 15.63 -5.47
CA ARG A 154 21.36 16.45 -6.62
C ARG A 154 21.25 15.60 -7.88
N THR A 155 20.29 15.97 -8.72
CA THR A 155 20.18 15.86 -10.21
C THR A 155 20.71 14.62 -10.95
N ASN A 156 21.99 14.33 -10.73
CA ASN A 156 22.85 13.53 -11.59
C ASN A 156 23.93 12.73 -10.83
N GLN A 157 24.00 12.79 -9.48
CA GLN A 157 25.05 12.10 -8.72
C GLN A 157 24.75 10.63 -8.38
N TYR A 158 23.49 10.19 -8.43
CA TYR A 158 23.05 8.82 -8.08
C TYR A 158 23.56 7.73 -9.01
N LYS A 159 23.97 8.10 -10.23
CA LYS A 159 24.56 7.16 -11.20
C LYS A 159 26.08 7.03 -11.02
N THR A 160 26.69 7.79 -10.13
CA THR A 160 28.13 7.69 -9.89
C THR A 160 28.44 6.51 -8.96
N GLY A 161 29.47 5.74 -9.29
CA GLY A 161 29.91 4.61 -8.46
C GLY A 161 30.32 5.00 -7.03
N ARG A 162 30.53 6.30 -6.75
CA ARG A 162 30.78 6.83 -5.40
C ARG A 162 29.52 6.76 -4.53
N PHE A 163 28.36 7.14 -5.06
CA PHE A 163 27.09 7.13 -4.32
C PHE A 163 26.64 5.71 -3.97
N LEU A 164 26.80 4.78 -4.92
CA LEU A 164 26.50 3.37 -4.67
C LEU A 164 27.46 2.78 -3.63
N ARG A 165 28.74 3.18 -3.63
CA ARG A 165 29.70 2.78 -2.58
C ARG A 165 29.30 3.31 -1.21
N GLN A 166 28.91 4.57 -1.11
CA GLN A 166 28.42 5.16 0.15
C GLN A 166 27.20 4.40 0.67
N PHE A 167 26.20 4.17 -0.20
CA PHE A 167 25.02 3.39 0.17
C PHE A 167 25.39 1.99 0.70
N MET A 168 26.34 1.30 0.05
CA MET A 168 26.75 -0.04 0.48
C MET A 168 27.55 -0.02 1.79
N GLU A 169 28.31 1.03 2.06
CA GLU A 169 29.03 1.24 3.31
C GLU A 169 28.06 1.52 4.46
N ASP A 170 27.15 2.48 4.28
CA ASP A 170 26.08 2.78 5.24
C ASP A 170 25.26 1.51 5.48
N TYR A 171 24.79 0.86 4.42
CA TYR A 171 24.02 -0.39 4.53
C TYR A 171 24.75 -1.47 5.35
N GLY A 172 26.06 -1.64 5.15
CA GLY A 172 26.88 -2.56 5.93
C GLY A 172 26.94 -2.19 7.42
N GLN A 173 27.09 -0.90 7.73
CA GLN A 173 27.03 -0.40 9.11
C GLN A 173 25.66 -0.65 9.76
N ALA A 174 24.56 -0.40 9.03
CA ALA A 174 23.19 -0.60 9.49
C ALA A 174 22.88 -2.03 9.93
N THR A 175 23.41 -2.96 9.14
CA THR A 175 23.13 -4.39 9.26
C THR A 175 24.19 -5.09 10.09
N GLU A 176 25.20 -4.36 10.58
CA GLU A 176 26.37 -4.89 11.29
C GLU A 176 27.04 -6.02 10.49
N THR A 177 27.02 -5.93 9.16
CA THR A 177 27.58 -6.96 8.28
C THR A 177 28.75 -6.46 7.45
N ASP A 178 29.77 -7.31 7.33
CA ASP A 178 30.83 -7.09 6.37
C ASP A 178 30.34 -7.43 4.95
N MET A 179 30.13 -6.39 4.15
CA MET A 179 29.66 -6.50 2.76
C MET A 179 30.56 -7.38 1.89
N LYS A 180 31.83 -7.60 2.26
CA LYS A 180 32.73 -8.50 1.53
C LYS A 180 32.40 -9.97 1.73
N THR A 181 31.80 -10.32 2.87
CA THR A 181 31.40 -11.69 3.22
C THR A 181 29.91 -11.94 3.04
N PHE A 182 29.16 -10.90 2.67
CA PHE A 182 27.74 -10.95 2.45
C PHE A 182 27.37 -11.82 1.24
N ASP A 183 26.57 -12.86 1.50
CA ASP A 183 26.14 -13.80 0.47
C ASP A 183 24.65 -13.58 0.11
N PRO A 184 24.31 -13.09 -1.09
CA PRO A 184 22.93 -12.88 -1.50
C PRO A 184 22.14 -14.17 -1.72
N THR A 185 22.78 -15.34 -1.79
CA THR A 185 22.07 -16.63 -2.02
C THR A 185 21.31 -17.11 -0.79
N LYS A 186 21.75 -16.74 0.42
CA LYS A 186 21.13 -17.17 1.69
C LYS A 186 19.93 -16.34 2.16
N LEU A 187 19.49 -15.37 1.36
CA LEU A 187 18.35 -14.51 1.67
C LEU A 187 17.07 -15.33 1.90
N ILE A 188 16.74 -16.23 0.96
CA ILE A 188 15.52 -17.05 1.05
C ILE A 188 15.60 -18.00 2.24
N GLU A 189 16.76 -18.60 2.52
CA GLU A 189 16.96 -19.47 3.68
C GLU A 189 16.74 -18.70 5.00
N THR A 190 17.26 -17.47 5.08
CA THR A 190 17.10 -16.60 6.25
C THR A 190 15.63 -16.23 6.46
N GLN A 191 14.92 -15.91 5.38
CA GLN A 191 13.49 -15.65 5.39
C GLN A 191 12.69 -16.89 5.86
N GLU A 192 13.02 -18.08 5.35
CA GLU A 192 12.33 -19.32 5.72
C GLU A 192 12.59 -19.72 7.18
N ARG A 193 13.83 -19.53 7.68
CA ARG A 193 14.16 -19.74 9.09
C ARG A 193 13.33 -18.84 10.00
N MET A 194 13.19 -17.57 9.65
CA MET A 194 12.37 -16.61 10.41
C MET A 194 10.90 -17.00 10.42
N ILE A 195 10.33 -17.40 9.29
CA ILE A 195 8.93 -17.85 9.23
C ILE A 195 8.75 -19.08 10.12
N LYS A 196 9.71 -20.02 10.16
CA LYS A 196 9.67 -21.20 11.02
C LYS A 196 9.66 -20.90 12.51
N GLU A 197 10.37 -19.86 12.95
CA GLU A 197 10.38 -19.43 14.36
C GLU A 197 8.99 -18.98 14.86
N MET A 198 8.09 -18.59 13.95
CA MET A 198 6.76 -18.12 14.29
C MET A 198 5.73 -19.23 14.46
N PHE A 199 6.02 -20.46 14.04
CA PHE A 199 5.13 -21.59 14.25
C PHE A 199 5.20 -22.05 15.71
N GLN A 200 4.05 -22.30 16.33
CA GLN A 200 3.88 -22.66 17.75
C GLN A 200 4.68 -23.92 18.18
N GLY A 201 5.20 -24.70 17.22
CA GLY A 201 5.96 -25.93 17.43
C GLY A 201 7.48 -25.80 17.48
N GLY A 202 8.06 -24.58 17.46
CA GLY A 202 9.47 -24.27 17.77
C GLY A 202 10.55 -25.22 17.24
N ALA A 203 11.35 -24.77 16.26
CA ALA A 203 12.67 -25.32 15.85
C ALA A 203 12.80 -26.83 15.48
N ASN A 204 11.82 -27.69 15.73
CA ASN A 204 11.94 -29.16 15.61
C ASN A 204 11.06 -29.80 14.52
N GLN A 205 10.52 -29.01 13.59
CA GLN A 205 10.06 -29.57 12.32
C GLN A 205 11.21 -29.57 11.32
N ALA A 206 11.51 -30.78 10.83
CA ALA A 206 12.52 -31.05 9.81
C ALA A 206 12.42 -30.06 8.63
N PRO A 207 13.54 -29.75 7.95
CA PRO A 207 13.53 -28.85 6.80
C PRO A 207 12.46 -29.25 5.77
N LEU A 208 11.85 -28.24 5.12
CA LEU A 208 10.84 -28.35 4.05
C LEU A 208 11.39 -28.97 2.75
N THR A 209 12.50 -29.70 2.85
CA THR A 209 13.06 -30.50 1.78
C THR A 209 12.49 -31.90 1.90
N ILE A 210 11.92 -32.38 0.79
CA ILE A 210 11.52 -33.78 0.59
C ILE A 210 12.57 -34.70 1.23
N ASN A 211 12.20 -35.39 2.32
CA ASN A 211 12.94 -36.54 2.80
C ASN A 211 12.83 -37.60 1.71
N VAL A 212 13.93 -37.83 1.00
CA VAL A 212 14.10 -39.07 0.25
C VAL A 212 14.41 -40.12 1.30
N GLU A 213 13.37 -40.72 1.86
CA GLU A 213 13.52 -41.88 2.73
C GLU A 213 14.17 -43.04 1.98
N GLU A 214 14.97 -43.76 2.76
CA GLU A 214 15.90 -44.81 2.41
C GLU A 214 15.34 -45.84 1.42
N ILE A 215 16.12 -46.13 0.38
CA ILE A 215 15.90 -47.31 -0.46
C ILE A 215 17.17 -48.13 -0.36
N SER A 216 17.02 -49.35 0.16
CA SER A 216 18.06 -50.36 0.26
C SER A 216 18.74 -50.59 -1.09
N GLU A 217 20.06 -50.78 -1.03
CA GLU A 217 20.89 -51.10 -2.17
C GLU A 217 20.53 -52.48 -2.71
N GLU A 218 20.00 -52.53 -3.92
CA GLU A 218 20.27 -53.54 -4.95
C GLU A 218 19.42 -53.22 -6.19
N ASP A 219 19.96 -52.44 -7.14
CA ASP A 219 19.64 -52.51 -8.58
C ASP A 219 20.23 -51.33 -9.40
N ALA A 220 20.73 -51.60 -10.61
CA ALA A 220 21.28 -50.58 -11.52
C ALA A 220 20.24 -49.50 -11.97
N LYS A 221 18.94 -49.79 -11.84
CA LYS A 221 17.85 -48.81 -12.00
C LYS A 221 17.78 -47.82 -10.83
N ALA A 222 18.09 -48.26 -9.60
CA ALA A 222 18.13 -47.41 -8.42
C ALA A 222 19.28 -46.39 -8.51
N LYS A 223 20.45 -46.78 -9.03
CA LYS A 223 21.58 -45.85 -9.26
C LYS A 223 21.27 -44.74 -10.27
N ARG A 224 20.61 -45.06 -11.39
CA ARG A 224 20.16 -44.04 -12.38
C ARG A 224 19.02 -43.16 -11.83
N LYS A 225 18.15 -43.72 -10.99
CA LYS A 225 17.09 -42.96 -10.29
C LYS A 225 17.71 -42.03 -9.24
N ALA A 226 18.67 -42.50 -8.45
CA ALA A 226 19.46 -41.71 -7.50
C ALA A 226 20.25 -40.60 -8.20
N GLU A 227 20.92 -40.88 -9.32
CA GLU A 227 21.67 -39.87 -10.08
C GLU A 227 20.75 -38.81 -10.74
N ARG A 228 19.53 -39.20 -11.13
CA ARG A 228 18.49 -38.24 -11.58
C ARG A 228 17.95 -37.41 -10.43
N ILE A 229 17.76 -38.01 -9.26
CA ILE A 229 17.34 -37.32 -8.04
C ILE A 229 18.41 -36.31 -7.60
N THR A 230 19.70 -36.67 -7.65
CA THR A 230 20.80 -35.75 -7.30
C THR A 230 20.94 -34.62 -8.32
N LYS A 231 20.84 -34.90 -9.62
CA LYS A 231 20.82 -33.84 -10.66
C LYS A 231 19.60 -32.92 -10.54
N ALA A 232 18.42 -33.46 -10.20
CA ALA A 232 17.22 -32.66 -9.98
C ALA A 232 17.33 -31.81 -8.70
N ALA A 233 17.89 -32.36 -7.63
CA ALA A 233 18.16 -31.64 -6.39
C ALA A 233 19.17 -30.50 -6.61
N GLN A 234 20.25 -30.76 -7.35
CA GLN A 234 21.24 -29.74 -7.69
C GLN A 234 20.64 -28.62 -8.55
N LYS A 235 19.83 -28.98 -9.57
CA LYS A 235 19.11 -27.98 -10.38
C LYS A 235 18.10 -27.16 -9.56
N ALA A 236 17.48 -27.76 -8.55
CA ALA A 236 16.56 -27.06 -7.65
C ALA A 236 17.32 -26.09 -6.73
N ALA A 237 18.49 -26.49 -6.21
CA ALA A 237 19.38 -25.62 -5.44
C ALA A 237 19.88 -24.43 -6.28
N ASP A 238 20.41 -24.68 -7.48
CA ASP A 238 20.87 -23.63 -8.39
C ASP A 238 19.75 -22.62 -8.73
N LYS A 239 18.51 -23.10 -8.87
CA LYS A 239 17.34 -22.27 -9.09
C LYS A 239 17.01 -21.42 -7.85
N ALA A 240 17.04 -22.01 -6.66
CA ALA A 240 16.81 -21.29 -5.40
C ALA A 240 17.84 -20.18 -5.22
N ASP A 241 19.13 -20.45 -5.49
CA ASP A 241 20.21 -19.46 -5.44
C ASP A 241 19.97 -18.31 -6.44
N SER A 242 19.55 -18.64 -7.67
CA SER A 242 19.22 -17.64 -8.70
C SER A 242 18.06 -16.75 -8.26
N ASP A 243 17.00 -17.34 -7.71
CA ASP A 243 15.81 -16.60 -7.25
C ASP A 243 16.14 -15.73 -6.03
N SER A 244 17.01 -16.21 -5.14
CA SER A 244 17.51 -15.48 -3.98
C SER A 244 18.30 -14.23 -4.40
N ARG A 245 19.21 -14.37 -5.36
CA ARG A 245 19.95 -13.23 -5.96
C ARG A 245 19.02 -12.21 -6.60
N LYS A 246 18.03 -12.65 -7.39
CA LYS A 246 17.05 -11.75 -8.01
C LYS A 246 16.20 -11.02 -6.97
N LYS A 247 15.82 -11.70 -5.88
CA LYS A 247 15.07 -11.10 -4.79
C LYS A 247 15.92 -10.04 -4.08
N TRP A 248 17.17 -10.35 -3.77
CA TRP A 248 18.11 -9.40 -3.21
C TRP A 248 18.32 -8.17 -4.12
N ASP A 249 18.52 -8.38 -5.42
CA ASP A 249 18.70 -7.27 -6.36
C ASP A 249 17.48 -6.34 -6.44
N ARG A 250 16.26 -6.90 -6.37
CA ARG A 250 15.02 -6.11 -6.29
C ARG A 250 14.97 -5.33 -4.98
N ALA A 251 15.16 -5.99 -3.84
CA ALA A 251 15.13 -5.35 -2.53
C ALA A 251 16.17 -4.23 -2.41
N ARG A 252 17.43 -4.49 -2.82
CA ARG A 252 18.51 -3.51 -2.84
C ARG A 252 18.17 -2.28 -3.66
N LYS A 253 17.52 -2.43 -4.81
CA LYS A 253 17.05 -1.28 -5.61
C LYS A 253 16.00 -0.49 -4.84
N THR A 254 14.99 -1.14 -4.29
CA THR A 254 13.96 -0.48 -3.47
C THR A 254 14.58 0.25 -2.28
N PHE A 255 15.56 -0.36 -1.61
CA PHE A 255 16.27 0.24 -0.49
C PHE A 255 17.08 1.45 -0.89
N PHE A 256 17.72 1.40 -2.05
CA PHE A 256 18.44 2.54 -2.58
C PHE A 256 17.49 3.73 -2.82
N TYR A 257 16.29 3.48 -3.36
CA TYR A 257 15.28 4.52 -3.53
C TYR A 257 14.72 5.03 -2.19
N ALA A 258 14.42 4.15 -1.24
CA ALA A 258 13.99 4.53 0.10
C ALA A 258 15.07 5.33 0.87
N TRP A 259 16.34 5.00 0.65
CA TRP A 259 17.48 5.71 1.23
C TRP A 259 17.74 7.06 0.56
N SER A 260 17.42 7.19 -0.73
CA SER A 260 17.47 8.51 -1.37
C SER A 260 16.42 9.42 -0.74
N GLY A 261 16.83 10.56 -0.18
CA GLY A 261 15.90 11.49 0.46
C GLY A 261 14.75 11.92 -0.46
N GLU A 262 13.60 12.23 0.14
CA GLU A 262 12.41 12.71 -0.58
C GLU A 262 12.71 14.04 -1.31
N SER A 263 12.15 14.17 -2.51
CA SER A 263 12.19 15.42 -3.26
C SER A 263 11.27 16.46 -2.63
N GLY A 264 11.70 17.73 -2.57
CA GLY A 264 10.89 18.83 -2.06
C GLY A 264 10.53 19.84 -3.15
N GLY A 265 9.54 20.68 -2.85
CA GLY A 265 9.13 21.81 -3.70
C GLY A 265 8.62 21.35 -5.08
N ILE A 266 8.96 22.12 -6.12
CA ILE A 266 8.47 21.87 -7.49
C ILE A 266 8.89 20.51 -8.06
N VAL A 267 10.08 20.01 -7.67
CA VAL A 267 10.58 18.72 -8.17
C VAL A 267 9.67 17.58 -7.71
N ARG A 268 9.09 17.69 -6.51
CA ARG A 268 8.13 16.71 -5.99
C ARG A 268 6.81 16.79 -6.77
N VAL A 269 6.31 17.99 -7.02
CA VAL A 269 5.09 18.23 -7.80
C VAL A 269 5.21 17.65 -9.21
N GLU A 270 6.35 17.85 -9.87
CA GLU A 270 6.67 17.29 -11.18
C GLU A 270 6.71 15.75 -11.14
N GLU A 271 7.41 15.16 -10.17
CA GLU A 271 7.46 13.70 -10.01
C GLU A 271 6.07 13.07 -9.80
N ILE A 272 5.18 13.78 -9.12
CA ILE A 272 3.79 13.36 -8.91
C ILE A 272 3.01 13.45 -10.22
N PHE A 273 3.00 14.59 -10.93
CA PHE A 273 2.23 14.73 -12.17
C PHE A 273 2.75 13.85 -13.32
N GLU A 274 4.04 13.51 -13.34
CA GLU A 274 4.60 12.52 -14.27
C GLU A 274 4.22 11.07 -13.93
N ALA A 275 3.58 10.83 -12.78
CA ALA A 275 3.31 9.51 -12.23
C ALA A 275 4.55 8.60 -12.27
N ARG A 276 5.68 9.15 -11.82
CA ARG A 276 7.00 8.51 -11.96
C ARG A 276 7.03 7.19 -11.18
N ARG A 277 7.45 6.11 -11.85
CA ARG A 277 7.76 4.84 -11.20
C ARG A 277 8.97 4.98 -10.29
N GLN A 278 8.91 4.36 -9.11
CA GLN A 278 9.99 4.39 -8.12
C GLN A 278 10.44 5.83 -7.78
N PRO A 279 9.57 6.65 -7.17
CA PRO A 279 9.95 7.99 -6.71
C PRO A 279 11.08 7.92 -5.68
N ARG A 280 11.76 9.04 -5.44
CA ARG A 280 12.78 9.12 -4.38
C ARG A 280 12.14 9.05 -3.02
N GLY A 281 12.80 8.39 -2.08
CA GLY A 281 12.27 8.09 -0.76
C GLY A 281 11.16 7.04 -0.81
N LYS A 282 11.01 6.27 -1.90
CA LYS A 282 9.88 5.35 -2.09
C LYS A 282 9.60 4.52 -0.83
N ALA A 283 8.38 4.63 -0.32
CA ALA A 283 7.87 3.78 0.73
C ALA A 283 7.62 2.36 0.22
N VAL A 284 7.98 1.37 1.04
CA VAL A 284 7.60 -0.03 0.83
C VAL A 284 6.17 -0.20 1.32
N ILE A 285 5.27 -0.66 0.45
CA ILE A 285 3.86 -0.88 0.80
C ILE A 285 3.50 -2.36 0.96
N SER A 286 2.46 -2.65 1.75
CA SER A 286 1.98 -4.02 1.95
C SER A 286 1.11 -4.50 0.78
N PRO A 287 1.35 -5.68 0.20
CA PRO A 287 0.49 -6.26 -0.83
C PRO A 287 -0.72 -7.05 -0.26
N VAL A 288 -0.79 -7.23 1.06
CA VAL A 288 -1.83 -8.01 1.75
C VAL A 288 -2.39 -7.23 2.94
N SER A 289 -3.69 -7.40 3.20
CA SER A 289 -4.33 -6.87 4.41
C SER A 289 -4.21 -7.89 5.54
N GLY A 290 -3.86 -7.45 6.74
CA GLY A 290 -3.67 -8.33 7.89
C GLY A 290 -3.13 -7.61 9.12
N THR A 291 -2.50 -8.35 10.01
CA THR A 291 -1.88 -7.84 11.25
C THR A 291 -0.38 -8.02 11.21
N VAL A 292 0.39 -7.04 11.66
CA VAL A 292 1.85 -7.19 11.85
C VAL A 292 2.09 -8.18 12.99
N ARG A 293 2.72 -9.30 12.70
CA ARG A 293 3.04 -10.33 13.70
C ARG A 293 4.41 -10.16 14.31
N ALA A 294 5.39 -9.75 13.52
CA ALA A 294 6.76 -9.54 14.00
C ALA A 294 7.55 -8.60 13.09
N ILE A 295 8.56 -7.95 13.66
CA ILE A 295 9.54 -7.14 12.92
C ILE A 295 10.94 -7.62 13.33
N ASN A 296 11.59 -8.40 12.47
CA ASN A 296 12.85 -9.06 12.79
C ASN A 296 14.01 -8.42 12.03
N LYS A 297 15.09 -8.08 12.73
CA LYS A 297 16.31 -7.58 12.11
C LYS A 297 17.10 -8.73 11.49
N SER A 298 17.77 -8.44 10.37
CA SER A 298 18.62 -9.38 9.66
C SER A 298 19.77 -8.67 8.95
N ASN A 299 20.74 -9.45 8.50
CA ASN A 299 21.85 -9.00 7.65
C ASN A 299 21.36 -8.37 6.32
N TYR A 300 20.12 -8.66 5.92
CA TYR A 300 19.51 -8.20 4.67
C TYR A 300 18.57 -7.00 4.87
N GLY A 301 18.44 -6.48 6.09
CA GLY A 301 17.48 -5.43 6.44
C GLY A 301 16.52 -5.89 7.54
N ARG A 302 15.34 -5.27 7.62
CA ARG A 302 14.29 -5.66 8.56
C ARG A 302 13.22 -6.44 7.81
N PHE A 303 12.75 -7.54 8.38
CA PHE A 303 11.60 -8.26 7.85
C PHE A 303 10.37 -7.91 8.66
N VAL A 304 9.36 -7.36 8.00
CA VAL A 304 8.02 -7.16 8.56
C VAL A 304 7.19 -8.38 8.17
N LEU A 305 6.73 -9.14 9.15
CA LEU A 305 5.90 -10.31 8.93
C LEU A 305 4.43 -9.94 9.12
N ILE A 306 3.64 -10.13 8.06
CA ILE A 306 2.20 -9.86 8.10
C ILE A 306 1.46 -11.19 8.16
N GLY A 307 0.64 -11.37 9.20
CA GLY A 307 -0.36 -12.42 9.29
C GLY A 307 -1.63 -11.96 8.59
N ALA A 308 -2.00 -12.60 7.49
CA ALA A 308 -3.13 -12.19 6.65
C ALA A 308 -4.03 -13.39 6.34
N THR A 309 -5.33 -13.14 6.16
CA THR A 309 -6.28 -14.12 5.65
C THR A 309 -6.52 -13.85 4.17
N VAL A 310 -6.19 -14.82 3.31
CA VAL A 310 -6.30 -14.66 1.86
C VAL A 310 -7.25 -15.71 1.26
N PRO A 311 -8.01 -15.34 0.21
CA PRO A 311 -8.86 -16.28 -0.50
C PRO A 311 -8.04 -17.27 -1.32
N THR A 312 -8.54 -18.49 -1.51
CA THR A 312 -7.87 -19.56 -2.29
C THR A 312 -8.06 -19.43 -3.81
N THR A 313 -8.48 -18.25 -4.29
CA THR A 313 -8.75 -17.97 -5.71
C THR A 313 -7.48 -17.79 -6.52
N ALA A 314 -6.46 -17.12 -5.97
CA ALA A 314 -5.24 -16.77 -6.67
C ALA A 314 -3.98 -17.06 -5.84
N PRO A 315 -2.87 -17.49 -6.47
CA PRO A 315 -1.62 -17.71 -5.77
C PRO A 315 -1.01 -16.40 -5.33
N VAL A 316 -0.65 -16.33 -4.04
CA VAL A 316 0.10 -15.22 -3.46
C VAL A 316 1.56 -15.65 -3.38
N LYS A 317 2.41 -15.04 -4.22
CA LYS A 317 3.85 -15.35 -4.23
C LYS A 317 4.47 -15.04 -2.87
N GLU A 318 5.39 -15.88 -2.41
CA GLU A 318 6.15 -15.67 -1.16
C GLU A 318 5.33 -15.78 0.14
N ALA A 319 4.01 -15.97 0.08
CA ALA A 319 3.16 -16.31 1.21
C ALA A 319 3.40 -17.75 1.68
N THR A 320 3.53 -17.94 2.98
CA THR A 320 3.60 -19.26 3.63
C THR A 320 2.33 -19.50 4.44
N ILE A 321 1.76 -20.69 4.37
CA ILE A 321 0.53 -21.02 5.10
C ILE A 321 0.83 -21.14 6.61
N SER A 322 0.09 -20.39 7.43
CA SER A 322 0.29 -20.37 8.89
C SER A 322 -0.25 -21.63 9.56
N ASP A 323 0.21 -21.89 10.78
CA ASP A 323 -0.36 -22.87 11.72
C ASP A 323 -1.68 -22.44 12.33
N GLU A 324 -1.87 -21.15 12.56
CA GLU A 324 -3.12 -20.57 13.05
C GLU A 324 -4.19 -20.63 11.94
N GLN A 325 -4.85 -21.77 11.78
CA GLN A 325 -5.96 -21.96 10.83
C GLN A 325 -7.30 -22.14 11.55
N ALA A 326 -8.37 -21.63 10.93
CA ALA A 326 -9.75 -21.76 11.41
C ALA A 326 -10.51 -22.92 10.73
N TRP A 327 -9.81 -23.95 10.25
CA TRP A 327 -10.42 -25.08 9.56
C TRP A 327 -11.17 -26.00 10.54
N PRO A 328 -12.25 -26.67 10.10
CA PRO A 328 -12.95 -27.64 10.94
C PRO A 328 -11.98 -28.75 11.39
N LYS A 329 -11.86 -28.93 12.70
CA LYS A 329 -11.06 -29.99 13.30
C LYS A 329 -11.88 -31.27 13.28
N GLY A 330 -11.28 -32.37 12.87
CA GLY A 330 -11.91 -33.69 12.96
C GLY A 330 -12.09 -34.13 14.43
N PRO A 331 -12.72 -35.29 14.67
CA PRO A 331 -13.05 -35.79 16.01
C PRO A 331 -11.86 -35.92 16.98
N ASN A 332 -10.63 -36.04 16.46
CA ASN A 332 -9.40 -36.20 17.23
C ASN A 332 -8.60 -34.90 17.44
N GLY A 333 -9.11 -33.74 16.99
CA GLY A 333 -8.40 -32.46 17.04
C GLY A 333 -7.40 -32.24 15.89
N ASP A 334 -7.21 -33.25 15.02
CA ASP A 334 -6.41 -33.17 13.80
C ASP A 334 -7.21 -32.57 12.63
N TYR A 335 -6.52 -31.87 11.74
CA TYR A 335 -7.12 -31.39 10.49
C TYR A 335 -7.46 -32.56 9.56
N GLU A 336 -8.68 -32.61 9.03
CA GLU A 336 -9.08 -33.65 8.08
C GLU A 336 -8.26 -33.57 6.76
N ASN A 337 -8.13 -34.71 6.07
CA ASN A 337 -7.67 -34.80 4.67
C ASN A 337 -6.23 -34.33 4.35
N GLY A 338 -5.30 -34.39 5.30
CA GLY A 338 -3.88 -34.10 5.03
C GLY A 338 -3.55 -32.61 4.89
N LEU A 339 -4.49 -31.74 5.27
CA LEU A 339 -4.32 -30.28 5.35
C LEU A 339 -3.17 -29.88 6.29
N THR A 340 -2.85 -30.68 7.30
CA THR A 340 -1.69 -30.47 8.18
C THR A 340 -0.36 -30.43 7.42
N ARG A 341 -0.25 -31.14 6.29
CA ARG A 341 0.99 -31.17 5.46
C ARG A 341 1.19 -29.88 4.67
N VAL A 342 0.13 -29.10 4.51
CA VAL A 342 0.11 -27.88 3.70
C VAL A 342 0.56 -26.67 4.52
N VAL A 343 0.39 -26.72 5.85
CA VAL A 343 0.96 -25.75 6.80
C VAL A 343 2.48 -25.67 6.63
N GLY A 344 3.01 -24.45 6.59
CA GLY A 344 4.45 -24.22 6.35
C GLY A 344 4.88 -24.29 4.88
N GLN A 345 4.01 -24.71 3.95
CA GLN A 345 4.31 -24.65 2.51
C GLN A 345 3.98 -23.28 1.93
N LYS A 346 4.64 -22.94 0.81
CA LYS A 346 4.35 -21.74 0.02
C LYS A 346 3.00 -21.88 -0.68
N LEU A 347 2.26 -20.77 -0.82
CA LEU A 347 0.97 -20.74 -1.52
C LEU A 347 1.16 -20.81 -3.05
N THR A 348 1.42 -22.02 -3.56
CA THR A 348 1.58 -22.30 -4.98
C THR A 348 0.28 -22.80 -5.61
N THR A 349 0.23 -22.88 -6.94
CA THR A 349 -0.93 -23.44 -7.67
C THR A 349 -1.23 -24.89 -7.29
N ALA A 350 -0.20 -25.68 -6.97
CA ALA A 350 -0.38 -27.06 -6.48
C ALA A 350 -1.06 -27.06 -5.10
N THR A 351 -0.58 -26.23 -4.19
CA THR A 351 -1.15 -26.06 -2.85
C THR A 351 -2.60 -25.59 -2.91
N LEU A 352 -2.91 -24.62 -3.77
CA LEU A 352 -4.28 -24.13 -3.98
C LEU A 352 -5.23 -25.18 -4.55
N THR A 353 -4.72 -26.11 -5.36
CA THR A 353 -5.55 -27.19 -5.91
C THR A 353 -5.96 -28.16 -4.80
N LEU A 354 -5.07 -28.43 -3.85
CA LEU A 354 -5.38 -29.23 -2.67
C LEU A 354 -6.40 -28.52 -1.75
N LEU A 355 -6.19 -27.23 -1.49
CA LEU A 355 -7.10 -26.42 -0.66
C LEU A 355 -8.52 -26.34 -1.26
N ARG A 356 -8.63 -26.12 -2.58
CA ARG A 356 -9.92 -26.11 -3.28
C ARG A 356 -10.62 -27.47 -3.27
N ARG A 357 -9.85 -28.57 -3.35
CA ARG A 357 -10.41 -29.93 -3.23
C ARG A 357 -10.96 -30.19 -1.82
N ALA A 358 -10.38 -29.55 -0.81
CA ALA A 358 -10.84 -29.63 0.57
C ALA A 358 -11.90 -28.56 0.90
N GLU A 359 -12.46 -27.88 -0.10
CA GLU A 359 -13.52 -26.86 0.03
C GLU A 359 -13.15 -25.69 0.97
N VAL A 360 -11.85 -25.37 1.06
CA VAL A 360 -11.36 -24.24 1.86
C VAL A 360 -11.40 -22.96 1.02
N GLU A 361 -12.24 -22.01 1.43
CA GLU A 361 -12.39 -20.71 0.75
C GLU A 361 -11.27 -19.72 1.10
N SER A 362 -10.80 -19.72 2.35
CA SER A 362 -9.79 -18.80 2.85
C SER A 362 -8.76 -19.48 3.76
N VAL A 363 -7.53 -18.96 3.73
CA VAL A 363 -6.38 -19.52 4.45
C VAL A 363 -5.60 -18.40 5.11
N ASN A 364 -5.17 -18.64 6.34
CA ASN A 364 -4.26 -17.74 7.04
C ASN A 364 -2.82 -17.96 6.55
N ILE A 365 -2.11 -16.87 6.29
CA ILE A 365 -0.76 -16.87 5.75
C ILE A 365 0.16 -15.95 6.56
N TYR A 366 1.43 -16.29 6.57
CA TYR A 366 2.53 -15.41 6.93
C TYR A 366 3.19 -14.88 5.66
N TYR A 367 3.20 -13.55 5.50
CA TYR A 367 3.77 -12.85 4.36
C TYR A 367 4.96 -11.99 4.81
N PRO A 368 6.21 -12.38 4.52
CA PRO A 368 7.40 -11.65 4.92
C PRO A 368 7.78 -10.57 3.91
N ILE A 369 7.88 -9.32 4.36
CA ILE A 369 8.28 -8.17 3.55
C ILE A 369 9.62 -7.67 4.03
N LEU A 370 10.57 -7.58 3.11
CA LEU A 370 11.89 -7.06 3.41
C LEU A 370 11.88 -5.53 3.24
N VAL A 371 12.13 -4.81 4.33
CA VAL A 371 12.21 -3.34 4.39
C VAL A 371 13.65 -2.87 4.74
N PRO A 372 14.03 -1.63 4.38
CA PRO A 372 15.37 -1.13 4.63
C PRO A 372 15.76 -1.21 6.12
N PRO A 373 17.05 -1.39 6.44
CA PRO A 373 17.53 -1.40 7.83
C PRO A 373 17.41 -0.02 8.51
N TYR A 374 17.42 1.06 7.73
CA TYR A 374 17.30 2.45 8.18
C TYR A 374 15.89 3.00 8.00
N GLY A 375 15.60 4.09 8.72
CA GLY A 375 14.33 4.81 8.68
C GLY A 375 13.32 4.28 9.70
N ASN A 376 12.35 5.13 10.02
CA ASN A 376 11.28 4.77 10.94
C ASN A 376 10.25 3.88 10.23
N LEU A 377 9.64 2.99 10.99
CA LEU A 377 8.50 2.21 10.53
C LEU A 377 7.25 2.83 11.18
N PRO A 378 6.27 3.30 10.39
CA PRO A 378 4.99 3.76 10.93
C PRO A 378 4.13 2.62 11.48
N VAL A 379 4.55 1.37 11.28
CA VAL A 379 3.84 0.16 11.69
C VAL A 379 4.49 -0.45 12.94
N GLU A 380 3.64 -0.91 13.86
CA GLU A 380 4.04 -1.58 15.09
C GLU A 380 3.53 -3.03 15.11
N VAL A 381 4.15 -3.88 15.94
CA VAL A 381 3.70 -5.26 16.13
C VAL A 381 2.31 -5.27 16.76
N GLY A 382 1.39 -6.02 16.17
CA GLY A 382 -0.04 -6.02 16.52
C GLY A 382 -0.89 -5.02 15.73
N GLY A 383 -0.27 -4.10 14.98
CA GLY A 383 -0.98 -3.14 14.14
C GLY A 383 -1.75 -3.80 12.99
N LYS A 384 -2.95 -3.31 12.71
CA LYS A 384 -3.72 -3.67 11.50
C LYS A 384 -3.17 -2.91 10.30
N ILE A 385 -3.06 -3.60 9.18
CA ILE A 385 -2.55 -3.10 7.91
C ILE A 385 -3.53 -3.48 6.82
N VAL A 386 -3.83 -2.53 5.96
CA VAL A 386 -4.60 -2.73 4.74
C VAL A 386 -3.65 -2.85 3.55
N LYS A 387 -4.08 -3.60 2.54
CA LYS A 387 -3.36 -3.72 1.27
C LYS A 387 -3.16 -2.34 0.64
N GLY A 388 -1.91 -1.95 0.43
CA GLY A 388 -1.50 -0.64 -0.08
C GLY A 388 -0.89 0.28 0.97
N ASP A 389 -0.96 -0.09 2.25
CA ASP A 389 -0.42 0.72 3.35
C ASP A 389 1.11 0.76 3.36
N PRO A 390 1.70 1.90 3.74
CA PRO A 390 3.14 2.07 3.84
C PRO A 390 3.69 1.38 5.10
N LEU A 391 4.70 0.55 4.91
CA LEU A 391 5.50 -0.07 5.98
C LEU A 391 6.72 0.77 6.35
N THR A 392 7.11 1.71 5.51
CA THR A 392 8.21 2.65 5.72
C THR A 392 7.72 4.05 5.39
N GLU A 393 8.36 5.07 5.95
CA GLU A 393 8.10 6.46 5.57
C GLU A 393 8.47 6.75 4.11
N GLY A 394 7.84 7.79 3.56
CA GLY A 394 8.11 8.32 2.23
C GLY A 394 6.98 8.11 1.21
N PRO A 395 7.17 8.56 -0.03
CA PRO A 395 6.13 8.54 -1.04
C PRO A 395 5.86 7.16 -1.63
N ARG A 396 4.60 6.88 -1.97
CA ARG A 396 4.18 5.59 -2.56
C ARG A 396 4.36 5.62 -4.07
N ASP A 397 4.56 4.45 -4.68
CA ASP A 397 4.58 4.34 -6.14
C ASP A 397 3.13 4.28 -6.66
N PRO A 398 2.65 5.27 -7.43
CA PRO A 398 1.24 5.32 -7.83
C PRO A 398 0.83 4.12 -8.69
N HIS A 399 1.76 3.47 -9.39
CA HIS A 399 1.47 2.25 -10.16
C HIS A 399 1.23 1.06 -9.24
N GLU A 400 2.01 0.93 -8.15
CA GLU A 400 1.80 -0.15 -7.18
C GLU A 400 0.53 0.09 -6.36
N VAL A 401 0.22 1.35 -6.02
CA VAL A 401 -1.05 1.71 -5.37
C VAL A 401 -2.23 1.35 -6.29
N LEU A 402 -2.15 1.64 -7.60
CA LEU A 402 -3.20 1.27 -8.56
C LEU A 402 -3.39 -0.24 -8.66
N GLU A 403 -2.30 -1.00 -8.71
CA GLU A 403 -2.33 -2.47 -8.79
C GLU A 403 -2.86 -3.13 -7.51
N LEU A 404 -2.58 -2.54 -6.35
CA LEU A 404 -2.91 -3.14 -5.05
C LEU A 404 -4.24 -2.65 -4.49
N ALA A 405 -4.48 -1.34 -4.43
CA ALA A 405 -5.63 -0.72 -3.78
C ALA A 405 -6.65 -0.12 -4.77
N GLY A 406 -6.30 -0.03 -6.06
CA GLY A 406 -7.23 0.40 -7.12
C GLY A 406 -7.28 1.92 -7.32
N ALA A 407 -8.22 2.38 -8.15
CA ALA A 407 -8.27 3.78 -8.58
C ALA A 407 -8.62 4.77 -7.46
N SER A 408 -9.51 4.38 -6.53
CA SER A 408 -9.91 5.25 -5.42
C SER A 408 -8.71 5.63 -4.55
N ALA A 409 -7.94 4.63 -4.11
CA ALA A 409 -6.74 4.85 -3.30
C ALA A 409 -5.67 5.67 -4.03
N VAL A 410 -5.58 5.57 -5.36
CA VAL A 410 -4.68 6.40 -6.17
C VAL A 410 -5.12 7.86 -6.16
N PHE A 411 -6.42 8.12 -6.23
CA PHE A 411 -6.95 9.48 -6.12
C PHE A 411 -6.60 10.12 -4.78
N ASP A 412 -6.88 9.41 -3.69
CA ASP A 412 -6.59 9.88 -2.33
C ASP A 412 -5.09 10.12 -2.16
N TYR A 413 -4.26 9.19 -2.64
CA TYR A 413 -2.81 9.34 -2.66
C TYR A 413 -2.36 10.63 -3.38
N PHE A 414 -2.87 10.89 -4.58
CA PHE A 414 -2.48 12.07 -5.35
C PHE A 414 -2.93 13.38 -4.70
N VAL A 415 -4.17 13.43 -4.19
CA VAL A 415 -4.70 14.62 -3.51
C VAL A 415 -3.90 14.91 -2.24
N GLU A 416 -3.72 13.92 -1.37
CA GLU A 416 -2.97 14.07 -0.12
C GLU A 416 -1.52 14.51 -0.36
N ASN A 417 -0.83 13.87 -1.32
CA ASN A 417 0.58 14.17 -1.58
C ASN A 417 0.77 15.55 -2.22
N LEU A 418 -0.09 15.95 -3.17
CA LEU A 418 0.00 17.29 -3.75
C LEU A 418 -0.32 18.35 -2.70
N GLN A 419 -1.38 18.15 -1.91
CA GLN A 419 -1.75 19.10 -0.86
C GLN A 419 -0.67 19.26 0.20
N ALA A 420 -0.07 18.16 0.65
CA ALA A 420 1.05 18.20 1.59
C ALA A 420 2.20 19.08 1.07
N VAL A 421 2.53 18.98 -0.22
CA VAL A 421 3.62 19.77 -0.83
C VAL A 421 3.26 21.25 -0.93
N TYR A 422 2.05 21.60 -1.38
CA TYR A 422 1.63 23.00 -1.49
C TYR A 422 1.46 23.66 -0.11
N LYS A 423 0.87 22.94 0.87
CA LYS A 423 0.70 23.42 2.25
C LYS A 423 2.02 23.62 2.96
N ALA A 424 2.98 22.70 2.79
CA ALA A 424 4.33 22.87 3.34
C ALA A 424 5.05 24.13 2.81
N GLN A 425 4.58 24.70 1.70
CA GLN A 425 5.12 25.90 1.08
C GLN A 425 4.24 27.15 1.34
N GLY A 426 3.21 27.01 2.17
CA GLY A 426 2.27 28.06 2.53
C GLY A 426 1.31 28.46 1.41
N VAL A 427 1.09 27.60 0.43
CA VAL A 427 0.10 27.80 -0.65
C VAL A 427 -1.12 26.95 -0.34
N ASP A 428 -2.28 27.60 -0.29
CA ASP A 428 -3.56 26.93 -0.13
C ASP A 428 -4.22 26.72 -1.50
N ILE A 429 -4.52 25.48 -1.84
CA ILE A 429 -5.18 25.11 -3.09
C ILE A 429 -6.38 24.26 -2.72
N ASN A 430 -7.53 24.50 -3.34
CA ASN A 430 -8.69 23.65 -3.09
C ASN A 430 -8.54 22.29 -3.79
N ASP A 431 -8.89 21.21 -3.09
CA ASP A 431 -8.89 19.82 -3.60
C ASP A 431 -9.54 19.69 -4.99
N LYS A 432 -10.60 20.46 -5.29
CA LYS A 432 -11.33 20.34 -6.55
C LYS A 432 -10.47 20.62 -7.77
N HIS A 433 -9.50 21.53 -7.65
CA HIS A 433 -8.58 21.82 -8.75
C HIS A 433 -7.64 20.65 -9.00
N VAL A 434 -7.12 20.05 -7.93
CA VAL A 434 -6.23 18.88 -7.98
C VAL A 434 -6.97 17.68 -8.59
N GLU A 435 -8.20 17.43 -8.14
CA GLU A 435 -9.08 16.37 -8.66
C GLU A 435 -9.37 16.50 -10.16
N VAL A 436 -9.60 17.73 -10.65
CA VAL A 436 -9.83 17.97 -12.09
C VAL A 436 -8.63 17.56 -12.93
N ILE A 437 -7.41 17.79 -12.46
CA ILE A 437 -6.18 17.40 -13.16
C ILE A 437 -5.97 15.88 -13.06
N ILE A 438 -6.12 15.29 -11.87
CA ILE A 438 -5.96 13.84 -11.66
C ILE A 438 -6.95 13.05 -12.53
N ARG A 439 -8.19 13.55 -12.70
CA ARG A 439 -9.18 12.96 -13.63
C ARG A 439 -8.62 12.81 -15.05
N GLN A 440 -7.81 13.78 -15.52
CA GLN A 440 -7.19 13.71 -16.85
C GLN A 440 -6.05 12.68 -16.92
N MET A 441 -5.31 12.47 -15.81
CA MET A 441 -4.24 11.48 -15.73
C MET A 441 -4.79 10.05 -15.84
N LEU A 442 -5.97 9.78 -15.27
CA LEU A 442 -6.59 8.44 -15.22
C LEU A 442 -7.69 8.22 -16.28
N ARG A 443 -7.69 9.03 -17.35
CA ARG A 443 -8.71 8.98 -18.40
C ARG A 443 -8.65 7.71 -19.27
N LYS A 444 -7.46 7.12 -19.41
CA LYS A 444 -7.23 5.96 -20.28
C LYS A 444 -7.43 4.65 -19.54
N ARG A 445 -8.04 3.66 -20.19
CA ARG A 445 -8.25 2.32 -19.63
C ARG A 445 -7.61 1.25 -20.50
N THR A 446 -7.03 0.23 -19.87
CA THR A 446 -6.49 -0.94 -20.58
C THR A 446 -7.53 -2.05 -20.57
N VAL A 447 -7.87 -2.56 -21.75
CA VAL A 447 -8.80 -3.69 -21.90
C VAL A 447 -8.12 -4.97 -21.43
N LYS A 448 -8.64 -5.60 -20.37
CA LYS A 448 -8.15 -6.91 -19.90
C LYS A 448 -8.78 -8.05 -20.70
N GLU A 449 -10.10 -8.04 -20.74
CA GLU A 449 -10.92 -9.02 -21.46
C GLU A 449 -11.87 -8.25 -22.37
N PRO A 450 -11.82 -8.48 -23.69
CA PRO A 450 -12.61 -7.71 -24.65
C PRO A 450 -14.08 -8.13 -24.70
N GLY A 451 -14.42 -9.36 -24.28
CA GLY A 451 -15.78 -9.90 -24.43
C GLY A 451 -16.26 -9.79 -25.87
N ASP A 452 -17.46 -9.23 -26.05
CA ASP A 452 -18.09 -8.99 -27.37
C ASP A 452 -17.75 -7.61 -27.97
N THR A 453 -16.85 -6.83 -27.35
CA THR A 453 -16.46 -5.51 -27.85
C THR A 453 -15.43 -5.63 -28.98
N PRO A 454 -15.30 -4.63 -29.86
CA PRO A 454 -14.31 -4.64 -30.94
C PRO A 454 -12.86 -4.38 -30.47
N PHE A 455 -12.62 -4.29 -29.16
CA PHE A 455 -11.31 -3.98 -28.63
C PHE A 455 -10.42 -5.23 -28.53
N LEU A 456 -9.11 -5.02 -28.57
CA LEU A 456 -8.13 -6.09 -28.38
C LEU A 456 -7.71 -6.20 -26.90
N PRO A 457 -7.41 -7.41 -26.38
CA PRO A 457 -6.78 -7.56 -25.08
C PRO A 457 -5.46 -6.77 -25.04
N GLY A 458 -5.30 -5.93 -24.02
CA GLY A 458 -4.16 -5.03 -23.84
C GLY A 458 -4.26 -3.70 -24.58
N GLN A 459 -5.30 -3.46 -25.37
CA GLN A 459 -5.53 -2.16 -26.02
C GLN A 459 -5.84 -1.09 -24.96
N ILE A 460 -5.29 0.11 -25.16
CA ILE A 460 -5.57 1.29 -24.34
C ILE A 460 -6.61 2.14 -25.07
N VAL A 461 -7.71 2.46 -24.39
CA VAL A 461 -8.84 3.27 -24.89
C VAL A 461 -8.98 4.55 -24.06
#